data_AF-A0A0E3ZYK7-F1
#
_entry.id   AF-A0A0E3ZYK7-F1
#
_cell.length_a   1.000
_cell.length_b   1.000
_cell.length_c   1.000
_cell.angle_alpha   90.00
_cell.angle_beta   90.00
_cell.angle_gamma   90.00
#
_symmetry.space_group_name_H-M   'P 1'
#
loop_
_entity.id
_entity.type
_entity.pdbx_description
1 polymer ?
#
loop_
_entity_poly.entity_id
_entity_poly.type
_entity_poly.pdbx_seq_one_letter_code
_entity_poly.pdbx_strand_id
1 'polypeptide(L)' 'MLSNKDEAQLANALTHDINDALNRRIEERFRAALFLADPGLDMATVTIVSNVENDNELTIDGVDDETIDKAMVIFESQAE' A
#
# COMPACT_ATOMS: atom_id res chain seq x y z
N MET A 1 8.45 -35.13 -8.97
CA MET A 1 9.04 -34.53 -7.76
C MET A 1 9.74 -33.27 -8.21
N LEU A 2 9.29 -32.11 -7.72
CA LEU A 2 10.03 -30.86 -7.90
C LEU A 2 11.35 -31.00 -7.13
N SER A 3 12.47 -30.54 -7.68
CA SER A 3 13.70 -30.50 -6.91
C SER A 3 13.58 -29.43 -5.82
N ASN A 4 14.26 -29.60 -4.67
CA ASN A 4 14.25 -28.61 -3.57
C ASN A 4 14.56 -27.16 -4.02
N LYS A 5 15.29 -27.00 -5.15
CA LYS A 5 15.57 -25.68 -5.75
C LYS A 5 14.34 -25.06 -6.43
N ASP A 6 13.49 -25.88 -7.05
CA ASP A 6 12.27 -25.43 -7.74
C ASP A 6 11.19 -25.05 -6.71
N GLU A 7 11.13 -25.75 -5.58
CA GLU A 7 10.20 -25.45 -4.49
C GLU A 7 10.53 -24.10 -3.81
N ALA A 8 11.81 -23.82 -3.57
CA ALA A 8 12.23 -22.52 -3.01
C ALA A 8 11.96 -21.36 -3.98
N GLN A 9 12.15 -21.56 -5.28
CA GLN A 9 11.82 -20.56 -6.29
C GLN A 9 10.32 -20.30 -6.39
N LEU A 10 9.51 -21.37 -6.34
CA LEU A 10 8.06 -21.25 -6.35
C LEU A 10 7.53 -20.52 -5.10
N ALA A 11 8.08 -20.85 -3.92
CA ALA A 11 7.72 -20.19 -2.67
C ALA A 11 8.07 -18.68 -2.71
N ASN A 12 9.26 -18.32 -3.20
CA ASN A 12 9.65 -16.91 -3.32
C ASN A 12 8.77 -16.14 -4.31
N ALA A 13 8.44 -16.74 -5.47
CA ALA A 13 7.54 -16.12 -6.43
C ALA A 13 6.14 -15.89 -5.84
N LEU A 14 5.61 -16.89 -5.12
CA LEU A 14 4.32 -16.78 -4.46
C LEU A 14 4.32 -15.69 -3.37
N THR A 15 5.37 -15.61 -2.57
CA THR A 15 5.52 -14.55 -1.55
C THR A 15 5.53 -13.17 -2.19
N HIS A 16 6.29 -12.99 -3.27
CA HIS A 16 6.34 -11.72 -4.00
C HIS A 16 4.98 -11.33 -4.56
N ASP A 17 4.26 -12.25 -5.21
CA ASP A 17 2.92 -12.00 -5.75
C ASP A 17 1.92 -11.60 -4.65
N ILE A 18 2.00 -12.24 -3.49
CA ILE A 18 1.17 -11.91 -2.33
C ILE A 18 1.51 -10.50 -1.81
N ASN A 19 2.79 -10.18 -1.68
CA ASN A 19 3.22 -8.87 -1.19
C ASN A 19 2.82 -7.75 -2.16
N ASP A 20 2.97 -7.97 -3.47
CA ASP A 20 2.50 -7.03 -4.50
C ASP A 20 0.98 -6.83 -4.47
N ALA A 21 0.21 -7.88 -4.18
CA ALA A 21 -1.23 -7.77 -4.02
C ALA A 21 -1.62 -7.00 -2.75
N LEU A 22 -0.89 -7.22 -1.65
CA LEU A 22 -1.09 -6.51 -0.39
C LEU A 22 -0.72 -5.03 -0.51
N ASN A 23 0.44 -4.71 -1.10
CA ASN A 23 0.90 -3.35 -1.36
C ASN A 23 -0.15 -2.57 -2.15
N ARG A 24 -0.61 -3.12 -3.29
CA ARG A 24 -1.65 -2.49 -4.12
C ARG A 24 -2.94 -2.24 -3.34
N ARG A 25 -3.37 -3.20 -2.52
CA ARG A 25 -4.58 -3.03 -1.70
C ARG A 25 -4.42 -1.94 -0.64
N ILE A 26 -3.25 -1.83 -0.02
CA ILE A 26 -2.94 -0.76 0.95
C ILE A 26 -2.95 0.60 0.24
N GLU A 27 -2.26 0.71 -0.90
CA GLU A 27 -2.20 1.92 -1.71
C GLU A 27 -3.60 2.40 -2.14
N GLU A 28 -4.44 1.50 -2.64
CA GLU A 28 -5.81 1.81 -3.05
C GLU A 28 -6.68 2.31 -1.89
N ARG A 29 -6.57 1.65 -0.73
CA ARG A 29 -7.30 2.05 0.48
C ARG A 29 -6.83 3.41 0.99
N PHE A 30 -5.52 3.66 0.98
CA PHE A 30 -4.99 4.95 1.39
C PHE A 30 -5.37 6.05 0.40
N ARG A 31 -5.38 5.75 -0.91
CA ARG A 31 -5.88 6.64 -1.96
C ARG A 31 -7.34 7.04 -1.73
N ALA A 32 -8.19 6.09 -1.33
CA ALA A 32 -9.58 6.38 -0.97
C ALA A 32 -9.68 7.25 0.29
N ALA A 33 -8.85 6.99 1.30
CA ALA A 33 -8.79 7.80 2.52
C ALA A 33 -8.36 9.25 2.24
N LEU A 34 -7.37 9.45 1.36
CA LEU A 34 -6.95 10.78 0.89
C LEU A 34 -8.08 11.52 0.19
N PHE A 35 -8.81 10.86 -0.70
CA PHE A 35 -9.97 11.46 -1.36
C PHE A 35 -11.10 11.85 -0.38
N LEU A 36 -11.28 11.08 0.70
CA LEU A 36 -12.24 11.42 1.75
C LEU A 36 -11.75 12.59 2.63
N ALA A 37 -10.43 12.67 2.87
CA ALA A 37 -9.81 13.75 3.64
C ALA A 37 -9.87 15.09 2.87
N ASP A 38 -9.58 15.07 1.57
CA ASP A 38 -9.73 16.21 0.66
C ASP A 38 -10.28 15.76 -0.71
N PRO A 39 -11.60 15.94 -0.96
CA PRO A 39 -12.21 15.63 -2.24
C PRO A 39 -11.73 16.53 -3.40
N GLY A 40 -11.09 17.66 -3.11
CA GLY A 40 -10.55 18.60 -4.09
C GLY A 40 -9.11 18.27 -4.54
N LEU A 41 -8.47 17.29 -3.88
CA LEU A 41 -7.09 16.90 -4.16
C LEU A 41 -6.95 16.31 -5.58
N ASP A 42 -5.96 16.80 -6.32
CA ASP A 42 -5.61 16.23 -7.62
C ASP A 42 -4.87 14.90 -7.43
N MET A 43 -5.61 13.80 -7.42
CA MET A 43 -5.05 12.45 -7.21
C MET A 43 -4.08 12.01 -8.31
N ALA A 44 -3.97 12.76 -9.43
CA ALA A 44 -2.96 12.49 -10.46
C ALA A 44 -1.56 12.96 -10.05
N THR A 45 -1.45 13.93 -9.13
CA THR A 45 -0.15 14.41 -8.61
C THR A 45 0.32 13.62 -7.39
N VAL A 46 -0.53 12.75 -6.85
CA VAL A 46 -0.28 12.01 -5.61
C VAL A 46 0.38 10.67 -5.88
N THR A 47 1.51 10.45 -5.22
CA THR A 47 2.22 9.16 -5.20
C THR A 47 2.01 8.48 -3.85
N ILE A 48 1.64 7.20 -3.89
CA ILE A 48 1.46 6.36 -2.71
C ILE A 48 2.18 5.05 -3.02
N VAL A 49 3.11 4.67 -2.16
CA VAL A 49 3.88 3.43 -2.30
C VAL A 49 3.84 2.69 -0.97
N SER A 50 3.34 1.45 -1.00
CA SER A 50 3.36 0.56 0.16
C SER A 50 4.46 -0.49 -0.01
N ASN A 51 5.12 -0.82 1.10
CA ASN A 51 6.13 -1.85 1.17
C ASN A 51 5.93 -2.75 2.39
N VAL A 52 5.06 -3.76 2.25
CA VAL A 52 4.83 -4.78 3.28
C VAL A 52 6.05 -5.65 3.57
N GLU A 53 7.01 -5.75 2.64
CA GLU A 53 8.27 -6.47 2.86
C GLU A 53 9.21 -5.68 3.78
N ASN A 54 9.10 -4.34 3.80
CA ASN A 54 9.91 -3.45 4.60
C ASN A 54 9.09 -2.86 5.77
N ASP A 55 8.71 -3.71 6.72
CA ASP A 55 8.04 -3.30 7.97
C ASP A 55 6.73 -2.52 7.79
N ASN A 56 5.98 -2.83 6.71
CA ASN A 56 4.75 -2.14 6.34
C ASN A 56 4.93 -0.63 6.12
N GLU A 57 6.06 -0.22 5.57
CA GLU A 57 6.33 1.17 5.22
C GLU A 57 5.30 1.69 4.20
N LEU A 58 4.83 2.92 4.42
CA LEU A 58 3.94 3.63 3.51
C LEU A 58 4.54 5.02 3.24
N THR A 59 4.87 5.27 1.98
CA THR A 59 5.40 6.57 1.53
C THR A 59 4.35 7.31 0.73
N ILE A 60 4.12 8.58 1.07
CA ILE A 60 3.17 9.46 0.38
C ILE A 60 3.90 10.74 -0.06
N ASP A 61 3.66 11.17 -1.29
CA ASP A 61 4.20 12.41 -1.84
C ASP A 61 3.15 13.15 -2.69
N GLY A 62 3.33 14.45 -2.86
CA GLY A 62 2.42 15.32 -3.61
C GLY A 62 1.17 15.77 -2.83
N VAL A 63 1.18 15.63 -1.50
CA VAL A 63 0.10 15.98 -0.58
C VAL A 63 0.69 16.69 0.64
N ASP A 64 -0.02 17.64 1.23
CA ASP A 64 0.39 18.29 2.47
C ASP A 64 0.21 17.37 3.71
N ASP A 65 1.02 17.59 4.73
CA ASP A 65 1.05 16.78 5.94
C ASP A 65 -0.32 16.74 6.67
N GLU A 66 -1.09 17.83 6.66
CA GLU A 66 -2.40 17.89 7.33
C GLU A 66 -3.40 16.94 6.66
N THR A 67 -3.40 16.90 5.32
CA THR A 67 -4.24 15.97 4.55
C THR A 67 -3.78 14.52 4.74
N ILE A 68 -2.47 14.28 4.82
CA ILE A 68 -1.91 12.94 5.11
C ILE A 68 -2.37 12.46 6.50
N ASP A 69 -2.26 13.31 7.53
CA ASP A 69 -2.67 12.96 8.90
C ASP A 69 -4.16 12.60 8.98
N LYS A 70 -5.02 13.39 8.31
CA LYS A 70 -6.47 13.09 8.22
C LYS A 70 -6.73 11.77 7.51
N ALA A 71 -6.06 11.54 6.39
CA ALA A 71 -6.17 10.29 5.65
C ALA A 71 -5.70 9.09 6.48
N MET A 72 -4.66 9.25 7.31
CA MET A 72 -4.17 8.19 8.19
C MET A 72 -5.23 7.76 9.21
N VAL A 73 -5.86 8.72 9.89
CA VAL A 73 -6.95 8.44 10.84
C VAL A 73 -8.09 7.68 10.15
N ILE A 74 -8.47 8.09 8.94
CA ILE A 74 -9.51 7.41 8.16
C ILE A 74 -9.07 5.99 7.78
N PHE A 75 -7.83 5.84 7.29
CA PHE A 75 -7.28 4.56 6.85
C PHE A 75 -7.22 3.54 8.00
N GLU A 76 -6.74 3.95 9.17
CA GLU A 76 -6.68 3.11 10.38
C GLU A 76 -8.07 2.74 10.89
N SER A 77 -9.06 3.65 10.81
CA SER A 77 -10.43 3.36 11.22
C SER A 77 -11.14 2.29 10.37
N GLN A 78 -10.64 2.03 9.17
CA GLN A 78 -11.15 0.98 8.27
C GLN A 78 -10.45 -0.37 8.46
N ALA A 79 -9.44 -0.45 9.35
CA ALA A 79 -8.69 -1.67 9.59
C ALA A 79 -9.39 -2.66 10.56
N GLU A 80 -10.56 -2.29 11.08
CA GLU A 80 -11.45 -3.16 11.89
C GLU A 80 -12.44 -3.97 11.06
#